data_AF-Q0KFF9-F1
#
_entry.id   AF-Q0KFF9-F1
#
_cell.length_a   1.000
_cell.length_b   1.000
_cell.length_c   1.000
_cell.angle_alpha   90.00
_cell.angle_beta   90.00
_cell.angle_gamma   90.00
#
_symmetry.space_group_name_H-M   'P 1'
#
loop_
_entity.id
_entity.type
_entity.pdbx_description
1 polymer ?
#
loop_
_entity_poly.entity_id
_entity_poly.type
_entity_poly.pdbx_seq_one_letter_code
_entity_poly.pdbx_strand_id
1 'polypeptide(L)'
;MTARSSLTLRLMAAAALAAAVAGCIPLPGGLGRPAPIASRDIDLAGDCRRTEEDGFREDAQLRVSDNSVQQLSWKLWVGKRGSCSFNLADFRQVQKKPHIELRANDGSGCKLMVWQDPRRVTLAHANCQQRCTPGVYEEAWPVMFEPGSGACARTR
;
A
#
# COMPACT_ATOMS: atom_id res chain seq x y z
N MET A 1 -31.17 66.33 -22.47
CA MET A 1 -32.18 65.26 -22.33
C MET A 1 -31.67 64.06 -23.14
N THR A 2 -30.97 63.08 -22.54
CA THR A 2 -31.48 61.76 -22.07
C THR A 2 -32.17 60.96 -23.21
N ALA A 3 -31.84 59.71 -23.55
CA ALA A 3 -31.48 58.54 -22.75
C ALA A 3 -30.76 57.49 -23.66
N ARG A 4 -29.69 56.80 -23.23
CA ARG A 4 -29.71 55.55 -22.43
C ARG A 4 -30.72 54.52 -22.94
N SER A 5 -30.28 53.58 -23.77
CA SER A 5 -30.87 52.22 -23.86
C SER A 5 -30.17 51.45 -24.96
N SER A 6 -29.37 50.43 -24.62
CA SER A 6 -29.08 49.23 -25.45
C SER A 6 -27.94 48.39 -24.85
N LEU A 7 -27.05 48.99 -24.04
CA LEU A 7 -25.84 48.29 -23.59
C LEU A 7 -26.04 47.35 -22.38
N THR A 8 -27.23 47.34 -21.78
CA THR A 8 -27.49 46.66 -20.49
C THR A 8 -28.09 45.27 -20.59
N LEU A 9 -28.39 44.74 -21.79
CA LEU A 9 -29.09 43.45 -21.91
C LEU A 9 -28.22 42.25 -22.30
N ARG A 10 -26.95 42.45 -22.69
CA ARG A 10 -26.05 41.32 -23.04
C ARG A 10 -25.09 40.91 -21.92
N LEU A 11 -24.95 41.72 -20.87
CA LEU A 11 -24.04 41.42 -19.75
C LEU A 11 -24.67 40.57 -18.64
N MET A 12 -25.99 40.39 -18.62
CA MET A 12 -26.66 39.61 -17.57
C MET A 12 -26.79 38.11 -17.86
N ALA A 13 -26.48 37.64 -19.09
CA ALA A 13 -26.60 36.21 -19.42
C ALA A 13 -25.32 35.40 -19.16
N ALA A 14 -24.16 36.05 -19.00
CA ALA A 14 -22.88 35.35 -18.81
C ALA A 14 -22.57 35.02 -17.34
N ALA A 15 -23.24 35.65 -16.38
CA ALA A 15 -22.93 35.48 -14.95
C ALA A 15 -23.63 34.25 -14.30
N ALA A 16 -24.65 33.67 -14.93
CA ALA A 16 -25.42 32.58 -14.33
C ALA A 16 -24.84 31.17 -14.59
N LEU A 17 -23.94 31.01 -15.57
CA LEU A 17 -23.35 29.70 -15.90
C LEU A 17 -22.03 29.38 -15.16
N ALA A 18 -21.43 30.35 -14.46
CA ALA A 18 -20.15 30.13 -13.77
C ALA A 18 -20.31 29.53 -12.35
N ALA A 19 -21.52 29.50 -11.78
CA ALA A 19 -21.73 29.05 -10.40
C ALA A 19 -21.93 27.53 -10.26
N ALA A 20 -22.20 26.79 -11.35
CA ALA A 20 -22.51 25.36 -11.28
C ALA A 20 -21.28 24.43 -11.39
N VAL A 21 -20.08 24.96 -11.72
CA VAL A 21 -18.86 24.16 -11.92
C VAL A 21 -17.86 24.24 -10.75
N ALA A 22 -18.16 25.07 -9.75
CA ALA A 22 -17.26 25.33 -8.62
C ALA A 22 -17.41 24.32 -7.45
N GLY A 23 -18.31 23.33 -7.57
CA GLY A 23 -18.60 22.36 -6.49
C GLY A 23 -17.55 21.26 -6.28
N CYS A 24 -16.54 21.16 -7.14
CA CYS A 24 -15.54 20.07 -7.07
C CYS A 24 -14.11 20.56 -6.81
N ILE A 25 -13.91 21.83 -6.44
CA ILE A 25 -12.58 22.34 -6.11
C ILE A 25 -12.33 22.06 -4.63
N PRO A 26 -11.44 21.11 -4.25
CA PRO A 26 -11.08 20.92 -2.86
C PRO A 26 -10.46 22.22 -2.34
N LEU A 27 -11.11 22.79 -1.33
CA LEU A 27 -10.64 23.99 -0.63
C LEU A 27 -9.21 23.74 -0.12
N PRO A 28 -8.26 24.66 -0.34
CA PRO A 28 -6.92 24.59 0.23
C PRO A 28 -7.01 24.94 1.72
N GLY A 29 -7.46 23.99 2.53
CA GLY A 29 -7.71 24.18 3.96
C GLY A 29 -8.01 22.90 4.73
N GLY A 30 -8.42 21.83 4.06
CA GLY A 30 -8.45 20.47 4.63
C GLY A 30 -7.11 19.77 4.44
N LEU A 31 -6.04 20.26 5.07
CA LEU A 31 -4.72 19.62 5.10
C LEU A 31 -4.73 18.38 6.00
N GLY A 32 -5.58 17.41 5.66
CA GLY A 32 -5.55 16.09 6.29
C GLY A 32 -4.29 15.38 5.85
N ARG A 33 -3.20 15.50 6.64
CA ARG A 33 -2.14 14.49 6.59
C ARG A 33 -2.83 13.13 6.70
N PRO A 34 -2.43 12.12 5.91
CA PRO A 34 -2.94 10.76 6.09
C PRO A 34 -2.90 10.42 7.59
N ALA A 35 -4.03 9.94 8.12
CA ALA A 35 -4.09 9.57 9.53
C ALA A 35 -2.95 8.57 9.82
N PRO A 36 -2.21 8.74 10.93
CA PRO A 36 -1.14 7.81 11.27
C PRO A 36 -1.66 6.37 11.29
N ILE A 37 -0.81 5.41 10.88
CA ILE A 37 -1.14 3.99 11.02
C ILE A 37 -1.47 3.72 12.49
N ALA A 38 -2.66 3.19 12.75
CA ALA A 38 -3.07 2.86 14.10
C ALA A 38 -2.09 1.84 14.69
N SER A 39 -1.43 2.21 15.79
CA SER A 39 -0.53 1.30 16.49
C SER A 39 -1.35 0.16 17.11
N ARG A 40 -1.25 -1.03 16.53
CA ARG A 40 -1.88 -2.27 17.02
C ARG A 40 -0.79 -3.30 17.27
N ASP A 41 -1.01 -4.15 18.26
CA ASP A 41 -0.18 -5.33 18.43
C ASP A 41 -0.58 -6.38 17.39
N ILE A 42 0.43 -6.91 16.71
CA ILE A 42 0.28 -7.94 15.69
C ILE A 42 0.74 -9.26 16.27
N ASP A 43 -0.18 -10.21 16.36
CA ASP A 43 0.07 -11.63 16.58
C ASP A 43 -0.47 -12.39 15.37
N LEU A 44 0.39 -13.10 14.65
CA LEU A 44 0.05 -13.74 13.39
C LEU A 44 0.76 -15.09 13.23
N ALA A 45 -0.02 -16.07 12.80
CA ALA A 45 0.44 -17.37 12.32
C ALA A 45 0.09 -17.54 10.84
N GLY A 46 0.84 -16.88 9.96
CA GLY A 46 0.54 -16.78 8.54
C GLY A 46 1.13 -17.91 7.69
N ASP A 47 0.30 -18.52 6.85
CA ASP A 47 0.69 -19.37 5.72
C ASP A 47 -0.24 -19.03 4.54
N CYS A 48 0.29 -18.28 3.58
CA CYS A 48 -0.42 -17.87 2.38
C CYS A 48 0.25 -18.48 1.15
N ARG A 49 -0.49 -19.35 0.45
CA ARG A 49 -0.11 -19.89 -0.86
C ARG A 49 -1.25 -19.70 -1.84
N ARG A 50 -1.02 -18.96 -2.92
CA ARG A 50 -2.02 -18.73 -3.97
C ARG A 50 -1.33 -18.59 -5.32
N THR A 51 -1.96 -19.13 -6.36
CA THR A 51 -1.60 -18.87 -7.75
C THR A 51 -2.82 -18.29 -8.44
N GLU A 52 -2.64 -17.16 -9.13
CA GLU A 52 -3.65 -16.47 -9.90
C GLU A 52 -3.60 -16.91 -11.37
N GLU A 53 -4.64 -16.59 -12.15
CA GLU A 53 -4.79 -17.07 -13.53
C GLU A 53 -3.70 -16.53 -14.48
N ASP A 54 -3.21 -15.32 -14.21
CA ASP A 54 -2.11 -14.68 -14.95
C ASP A 54 -0.73 -15.25 -14.59
N GLY A 55 -0.68 -16.22 -13.66
CA GLY A 55 0.53 -16.85 -13.18
C GLY A 55 1.22 -16.09 -12.05
N PHE A 56 0.65 -15.01 -11.52
CA PHE A 56 1.11 -14.42 -10.27
C PHE A 56 0.97 -15.44 -9.15
N ARG A 57 2.06 -15.73 -8.43
CA ARG A 57 2.05 -16.71 -7.35
C ARG A 57 2.64 -16.12 -6.09
N GLU A 58 2.00 -16.42 -4.97
CA GLU A 58 2.43 -16.11 -3.62
C GLU A 58 2.72 -17.40 -2.84
N ASP A 59 3.82 -17.41 -2.08
CA ASP A 59 4.20 -18.43 -1.11
C ASP A 59 4.88 -17.74 0.08
N ALA A 60 4.10 -17.45 1.11
CA ALA A 60 4.52 -16.65 2.25
C ALA A 60 4.19 -17.33 3.58
N GLN A 61 5.19 -17.44 4.45
CA GLN A 61 5.07 -17.86 5.84
C GLN A 61 5.58 -16.74 6.74
N LEU A 62 4.76 -16.35 7.72
CA LEU A 62 5.05 -15.25 8.62
C LEU A 62 4.56 -15.58 10.03
N ARG A 63 5.48 -15.63 11.00
CA ARG A 63 5.14 -15.72 12.43
C ARG A 63 5.50 -14.42 13.11
N VAL A 64 4.50 -13.81 13.74
CA VAL A 64 4.68 -12.61 14.57
C VAL A 64 4.05 -12.87 15.92
N SER A 65 4.74 -12.50 16.99
CA SER A 65 4.15 -12.43 18.33
C SER A 65 4.60 -11.16 19.03
N ASP A 66 3.65 -10.40 19.61
CA ASP A 66 3.91 -9.10 20.21
C ASP A 66 4.80 -8.19 19.33
N ASN A 67 4.40 -8.07 18.05
CA ASN A 67 5.12 -7.34 17.01
C ASN A 67 6.57 -7.81 16.76
N SER A 68 6.97 -8.98 17.28
CA SER A 68 8.28 -9.57 17.04
C SER A 68 8.17 -10.62 15.95
N VAL A 69 8.95 -10.46 14.87
CA VAL A 69 8.99 -11.43 13.78
C VAL A 69 9.85 -12.61 14.22
N GLN A 70 9.23 -13.79 14.32
CA GLN A 70 9.87 -15.03 14.71
C GLN A 70 10.22 -15.92 13.52
N GLN A 71 9.45 -15.79 12.43
CA GLN A 71 9.67 -16.51 11.18
C GLN A 71 9.23 -15.64 10.01
N LEU A 72 10.03 -15.62 8.94
CA LEU A 72 9.67 -15.03 7.66
C LEU A 72 10.33 -15.83 6.53
N SER A 73 9.49 -16.33 5.62
CA SER A 73 9.90 -16.85 4.31
C SER A 73 8.85 -16.41 3.32
N TRP A 74 9.23 -15.60 2.35
CA TRP A 74 8.31 -15.09 1.35
C TRP A 74 8.94 -15.17 -0.03
N LYS A 75 8.25 -15.85 -0.93
CA LYS A 75 8.59 -15.88 -2.35
C LYS A 75 7.34 -15.58 -3.16
N LEU A 76 7.51 -14.73 -4.15
CA LEU A 76 6.48 -14.44 -5.14
C LEU A 76 7.03 -14.62 -6.55
N TRP A 77 6.15 -14.96 -7.48
CA TRP A 77 6.47 -15.11 -8.90
C TRP A 77 5.56 -14.22 -9.72
N VAL A 78 6.15 -13.57 -10.71
CA VAL A 78 5.44 -12.72 -11.66
C VAL A 78 5.31 -13.49 -12.98
N GLY A 79 4.35 -14.41 -13.02
CA GLY A 79 4.16 -15.34 -14.14
C GLY A 79 5.44 -16.12 -14.44
N LYS A 80 5.86 -16.10 -15.71
CA LYS A 80 7.13 -16.71 -16.16
C LYS A 80 8.31 -15.74 -16.16
N ARG A 81 8.11 -14.47 -15.81
CA ARG A 81 9.13 -13.43 -15.99
C ARG A 81 10.18 -13.42 -14.89
N GLY A 82 9.83 -13.85 -13.69
CA GLY A 82 10.78 -13.88 -12.58
C GLY A 82 10.12 -14.04 -11.23
N SER A 83 10.93 -13.88 -10.19
CA SER A 83 10.50 -14.01 -8.80
C SER A 83 11.24 -13.05 -7.88
N CYS A 84 10.66 -12.76 -6.73
CA CYS A 84 11.35 -12.14 -5.60
C CYS A 84 11.39 -13.09 -4.41
N SER A 85 12.44 -13.05 -3.59
CA SER A 85 12.57 -13.90 -2.40
C SER A 85 13.14 -13.17 -1.20
N PHE A 86 12.54 -13.42 -0.04
CA PHE A 86 12.85 -12.80 1.23
C PHE A 86 12.86 -13.86 2.33
N ASN A 87 13.93 -13.92 3.12
CA ASN A 87 14.05 -14.84 4.25
C ASN A 87 14.49 -14.09 5.49
N LEU A 88 13.96 -14.45 6.67
CA LEU A 88 14.27 -13.75 7.92
C LEU A 88 15.78 -13.61 8.19
N ALA A 89 16.57 -14.64 7.84
CA ALA A 89 18.02 -14.65 8.05
C ALA A 89 18.76 -13.49 7.34
N ASP A 90 18.18 -12.96 6.26
CA ASP A 90 18.75 -11.85 5.49
C ASP A 90 18.41 -10.47 6.10
N PHE A 91 17.56 -10.44 7.11
CA PHE A 91 17.03 -9.22 7.70
C PHE A 91 17.21 -9.19 9.21
N ARG A 92 17.11 -8.00 9.77
CA ARG A 92 17.00 -7.77 11.21
C ARG A 92 15.85 -6.83 11.51
N GLN A 93 15.13 -7.07 12.58
CA GLN A 93 14.05 -6.19 13.01
C GLN A 93 14.63 -4.93 13.67
N VAL A 94 14.14 -3.78 13.22
CA VAL A 94 14.59 -2.46 13.71
C VAL A 94 13.47 -1.63 14.31
N GLN A 95 12.21 -2.02 14.08
CA GLN A 95 11.04 -1.33 14.58
C GLN A 95 9.93 -2.33 14.93
N LYS A 96 9.20 -2.07 16.01
CA LYS A 96 7.98 -2.80 16.40
C LYS A 96 6.69 -2.04 16.11
N LYS A 97 6.70 -0.71 16.30
CA LYS A 97 5.53 0.18 16.20
C LYS A 97 5.90 1.49 15.49
N PRO A 98 4.95 2.16 14.81
CA PRO A 98 3.52 1.80 14.64
C PRO A 98 3.28 0.67 13.63
N HIS A 99 4.33 0.25 12.93
CA HIS A 99 4.40 -0.96 12.12
C HIS A 99 5.76 -1.63 12.38
N ILE A 100 5.86 -2.91 12.05
CA ILE A 100 7.11 -3.65 12.12
C ILE A 100 7.97 -3.29 10.92
N GLU A 101 9.25 -2.99 11.13
CA GLU A 101 10.23 -2.81 10.05
C GLU A 101 11.39 -3.79 10.24
N LEU A 102 11.70 -4.52 9.16
CA LEU A 102 12.88 -5.36 9.01
C LEU A 102 13.81 -4.69 7.98
N ARG A 103 15.10 -4.59 8.28
CA ARG A 103 16.12 -4.08 7.34
C ARG A 103 17.05 -5.18 6.91
N ALA A 104 17.37 -5.21 5.62
CA ALA A 104 18.35 -6.13 5.08
C ALA A 104 19.72 -5.94 5.74
N ASN A 105 20.45 -7.04 5.89
CA ASN A 105 21.76 -7.10 6.53
C ASN A 105 22.92 -6.76 5.57
N ASP A 106 22.67 -6.74 4.27
CA ASP A 106 23.66 -6.59 3.19
C ASP A 106 23.94 -5.14 2.78
N GLY A 107 23.31 -4.15 3.43
CA GLY A 107 23.47 -2.74 3.10
C GLY A 107 22.72 -2.27 1.85
N SER A 108 21.91 -3.13 1.20
CA SER A 108 21.11 -2.78 0.01
C SER A 108 20.07 -1.68 0.24
N GLY A 109 19.73 -1.42 1.50
CA GLY A 109 18.63 -0.53 1.86
C GLY A 109 17.24 -1.18 1.72
N CYS A 110 17.17 -2.47 1.35
CA CYS A 110 15.93 -3.23 1.29
C CYS A 110 15.26 -3.32 2.66
N LYS A 111 13.95 -3.07 2.68
CA LYS A 111 13.11 -3.09 3.88
C LYS A 111 11.92 -4.01 3.66
N LEU A 112 11.52 -4.72 4.71
CA LEU A 112 10.21 -5.34 4.79
C LEU A 112 9.40 -4.65 5.89
N MET A 113 8.12 -4.44 5.63
CA MET A 113 7.21 -3.76 6.55
C MET A 113 6.01 -4.64 6.80
N VAL A 114 5.63 -4.79 8.07
CA VAL A 114 4.40 -5.48 8.46
C VAL A 114 3.50 -4.54 9.23
N TRP A 115 2.27 -4.36 8.75
CA TRP A 115 1.24 -3.56 9.43
C TRP A 115 -0.11 -4.26 9.33
N GLN A 116 -1.03 -3.85 10.20
CA GLN A 116 -2.37 -4.38 10.25
C GLN A 116 -3.40 -3.26 10.10
N ASP A 117 -4.28 -3.41 9.10
CA ASP A 117 -5.55 -2.70 9.04
C ASP A 117 -6.67 -3.61 9.62
N PRO A 118 -7.90 -3.12 9.84
CA PRO A 118 -8.98 -3.94 10.41
C PRO A 118 -9.32 -5.24 9.64
N ARG A 119 -8.93 -5.34 8.37
CA ARG A 119 -9.29 -6.45 7.46
C ARG A 119 -8.12 -7.38 7.14
N ARG A 120 -6.87 -6.96 7.35
CA ARG A 120 -5.69 -7.72 6.90
C ARG A 120 -4.41 -7.31 7.60
N VAL A 121 -3.50 -8.28 7.72
CA VAL A 121 -2.08 -8.04 7.99
C VAL A 121 -1.35 -8.03 6.66
N THR A 122 -0.60 -6.99 6.36
CA THR A 122 0.14 -6.85 5.10
C THR A 122 1.63 -6.99 5.36
N LEU A 123 2.31 -7.78 4.54
CA LEU A 123 3.77 -7.82 4.43
C LEU A 123 4.17 -7.22 3.08
N ALA A 124 4.85 -6.07 3.11
CA ALA A 124 5.34 -5.39 1.91
C ALA A 124 6.85 -5.22 1.93
N HIS A 125 7.41 -4.84 0.79
CA HIS A 125 8.82 -4.56 0.59
C HIS A 125 9.04 -3.14 0.06
N ALA A 126 10.25 -2.61 0.24
CA ALA A 126 10.70 -1.34 -0.33
C ALA A 126 12.22 -1.37 -0.56
N ASN A 127 12.67 -0.85 -1.72
CA ASN A 127 14.07 -0.82 -2.15
C ASN A 127 14.71 -2.21 -2.26
N CYS A 128 13.95 -3.20 -2.74
CA CYS A 128 14.37 -4.60 -2.76
C CYS A 128 14.60 -5.15 -4.17
N GLN A 129 14.97 -4.29 -5.14
CA GLN A 129 15.22 -4.66 -6.53
C GLN A 129 16.23 -5.82 -6.64
N GLN A 130 17.28 -5.82 -5.81
CA GLN A 130 18.32 -6.85 -5.79
C GLN A 130 17.83 -8.21 -5.28
N ARG A 131 16.63 -8.28 -4.69
CA ARG A 131 15.97 -9.51 -4.22
C ARG A 131 15.04 -10.11 -5.27
N CYS A 132 14.93 -9.47 -6.43
CA CYS A 132 14.06 -9.85 -7.52
C CYS A 132 14.87 -10.14 -8.78
N THR A 133 14.30 -10.95 -9.68
CA THR A 133 14.73 -10.97 -11.08
C THR A 133 14.66 -9.53 -11.66
N PRO A 134 15.64 -9.06 -12.44
CA PRO A 134 15.57 -7.73 -13.05
C PRO A 134 14.28 -7.53 -13.85
N GLY A 135 13.59 -6.41 -13.63
CA GLY A 135 12.38 -6.02 -14.37
C GLY A 135 11.05 -6.57 -13.83
N VAL A 136 11.02 -7.21 -12.65
CA VAL A 136 9.76 -7.67 -12.02
C VAL A 136 9.40 -6.99 -10.69
N TYR A 137 10.29 -6.15 -10.15
CA TYR A 137 10.14 -5.57 -8.80
C TYR A 137 8.89 -4.69 -8.69
N GLU A 138 8.55 -3.96 -9.74
CA GLU A 138 7.44 -3.02 -9.83
C GLU A 138 6.08 -3.73 -9.81
N GLU A 139 6.09 -5.04 -10.06
CA GLU A 139 4.90 -5.90 -10.11
C GLU A 139 4.90 -6.94 -8.98
N ALA A 140 5.90 -6.87 -8.11
CA ALA A 140 5.98 -7.66 -6.90
C ALA A 140 5.04 -7.06 -5.83
N TRP A 141 3.75 -7.39 -5.91
CA TRP A 141 2.76 -6.85 -4.98
C TRP A 141 2.96 -7.36 -3.53
N PRO A 142 2.49 -6.61 -2.52
CA PRO A 142 2.50 -7.08 -1.13
C PRO A 142 1.63 -8.31 -0.93
N VAL A 143 2.09 -9.23 -0.07
CA VAL A 143 1.24 -10.34 0.40
C VAL A 143 0.39 -9.87 1.57
N MET A 144 -0.87 -10.33 1.59
CA MET A 144 -1.85 -9.98 2.62
C MET A 144 -2.38 -11.24 3.28
N PHE A 145 -2.47 -11.23 4.60
CA PHE A 145 -2.97 -12.31 5.43
C PHE A 145 -4.29 -11.90 6.10
N GLU A 146 -5.21 -12.85 6.21
CA GLU A 146 -6.41 -12.70 7.03
C GLU A 146 -6.00 -12.75 8.52
N PRO A 147 -6.29 -11.74 9.36
CA PRO A 147 -5.74 -11.67 10.72
C PRO A 147 -6.15 -12.84 11.62
N GLY A 148 -7.35 -13.38 11.43
CA GLY A 148 -7.86 -14.47 12.27
C GLY A 148 -7.32 -15.86 11.92
N SER A 149 -7.15 -16.15 10.62
CA SER A 149 -6.73 -17.49 10.16
C SER A 149 -5.27 -17.57 9.71
N GLY A 150 -4.65 -16.43 9.38
CA GLY A 150 -3.33 -16.40 8.76
C GLY A 150 -3.28 -16.91 7.31
N ALA A 151 -4.42 -17.27 6.71
CA ALA A 151 -4.49 -17.62 5.30
C ALA A 151 -4.32 -16.37 4.41
N CYS A 152 -4.18 -16.57 3.09
CA CYS A 152 -4.21 -15.45 2.14
C CYS A 152 -5.49 -14.62 2.31
N ALA A 153 -5.33 -13.31 2.45
CA ALA A 153 -6.45 -12.40 2.47
C ALA A 153 -7.17 -12.40 1.12
N ARG A 154 -8.48 -12.18 1.16
CA ARG A 154 -9.30 -12.09 -0.04
C ARG A 154 -9.10 -10.74 -0.73
N THR A 155 -8.86 -10.79 -2.03
CA THR A 155 -8.93 -9.63 -2.92
C THR A 155 -10.41 -9.40 -3.26
N ARG A 156 -11.09 -8.55 -2.48
CA ARG A 156 -12.48 -8.11 -2.71
C ARG A 156 -12.60 -6.62 -2.54
#